data_AF-A0A953JMG8-F1
#
_entry.id   AF-A0A953JMG8-F1
#
_cell.length_a   1.000
_cell.length_b   1.000
_cell.length_c   1.000
_cell.angle_alpha   90.00
_cell.angle_beta   90.00
_cell.angle_gamma   90.00
#
_symmetry.space_group_name_H-M   'P 1'
#
loop_
_entity.id
_entity.type
_entity.pdbx_description
1 polymer ?
#
loop_
_entity_poly.entity_id
_entity_poly.type
_entity_poly.pdbx_seq_one_letter_code
_entity_poly.pdbx_strand_id
1 'polypeptide(L)' 'MTKAAPRTGWIELAGQRLETAWWGEGPETAPTIVLLHEGLGCVALWRNFPAQLAAATGCGV' A
#
# COMPACT_ATOMS: atom_id res chain seq x y z
N MET A 1 -15.64 -7.55 10.60
CA MET A 1 -14.33 -6.90 10.83
C MET A 1 -14.22 -5.71 9.90
N THR A 2 -14.11 -4.51 10.43
CA THR A 2 -13.96 -3.27 9.64
C THR A 2 -12.57 -3.23 9.02
N LYS A 3 -12.49 -3.15 7.69
CA LYS A 3 -11.23 -2.98 6.95
C LYS A 3 -10.64 -1.62 7.33
N ALA A 4 -9.43 -1.58 7.89
CA ALA A 4 -8.76 -0.31 8.14
C ALA A 4 -8.58 0.44 6.81
N ALA A 5 -8.96 1.72 6.79
CA ALA A 5 -8.76 2.56 5.61
C ALA A 5 -7.25 2.77 5.41
N PRO A 6 -6.74 2.73 4.16
CA PRO A 6 -5.34 3.00 3.91
C PRO A 6 -4.97 4.44 4.25
N ARG A 7 -3.71 4.64 4.62
CA ARG A 7 -3.09 5.95 4.58
C ARG A 7 -2.69 6.23 3.13
N THR A 8 -3.43 7.10 2.46
CA THR A 8 -3.15 7.48 1.07
C THR A 8 -2.26 8.71 0.99
N GLY A 9 -1.43 8.79 -0.04
CA GLY A 9 -0.51 9.90 -0.23
C GLY A 9 0.03 9.99 -1.65
N TRP A 10 1.04 10.83 -1.79
CA TRP A 10 1.77 11.02 -3.02
C TRP A 10 3.26 11.11 -2.71
N ILE A 11 4.09 10.59 -3.60
CA ILE A 11 5.54 10.77 -3.54
C ILE A 11 6.01 11.47 -4.81
N GLU A 12 6.97 12.37 -4.66
CA GLU A 12 7.68 13.01 -5.78
C GLU A 12 8.97 12.25 -6.04
N LEU A 13 9.13 11.73 -7.27
CA LEU A 13 10.31 10.98 -7.68
C LEU A 13 10.68 11.34 -9.11
N ALA A 14 11.92 11.76 -9.33
CA ALA A 14 12.43 12.16 -10.65
C ALA A 14 11.53 13.19 -11.38
N GLY A 15 10.91 14.12 -10.61
CA GLY A 15 10.00 15.12 -11.15
C GLY A 15 8.64 14.59 -11.59
N GLN A 16 8.29 13.35 -11.21
CA GLN A 16 6.99 12.75 -11.41
C GLN A 16 6.31 12.49 -10.06
N ARG A 17 4.99 12.59 -10.05
CA ARG A 17 4.16 12.39 -8.87
C ARG A 17 3.48 11.02 -8.92
N LEU A 18 3.76 10.17 -7.94
CA LEU A 18 3.24 8.81 -7.85
C LEU A 18 2.22 8.69 -6.71
N GLU A 19 1.08 8.09 -6.99
CA GLU A 19 0.06 7.76 -5.98
C GLU A 19 0.56 6.64 -5.07
N THR A 20 0.32 6.77 -3.77
CA THR A 20 0.65 5.73 -2.78
C THR A 20 -0.49 5.46 -1.82
N ALA A 21 -0.54 4.24 -1.29
CA ALA A 21 -1.43 3.85 -0.21
C ALA A 21 -0.71 2.84 0.69
N TRP A 22 -0.96 2.94 2.00
CA TRP A 22 -0.32 2.10 3.00
C TRP A 22 -1.35 1.45 3.93
N TRP A 23 -1.19 0.15 4.18
CA TRP A 23 -1.94 -0.65 5.14
C TRP A 23 -1.00 -1.21 6.21
N GLY A 24 -1.50 -1.32 7.44
CA GLY A 24 -0.75 -1.88 8.56
C GLY A 24 0.27 -0.93 9.18
N GLU A 25 1.14 -1.49 10.00
CA GLU A 25 2.14 -0.74 10.77
C GLU A 25 3.28 -0.21 9.89
N GLY A 26 3.99 0.79 10.39
CA GLY A 26 5.17 1.34 9.73
C GLY A 26 6.41 0.44 9.82
N PRO A 27 7.46 0.74 9.05
CA PRO A 27 8.70 -0.05 9.01
C PRO A 27 9.44 -0.15 10.36
N GLU A 28 9.16 0.78 11.30
CA GLU A 28 9.70 0.74 12.66
C GLU A 28 9.13 -0.42 13.52
N THR A 29 7.99 -1.01 13.11
CA THR A 29 7.26 -2.03 13.89
C THR A 29 7.12 -3.35 13.14
N ALA A 30 7.07 -3.33 11.80
CA ALA A 30 6.98 -4.53 10.99
C ALA A 30 7.70 -4.35 9.63
N PRO A 31 8.20 -5.43 8.99
CA PRO A 31 8.69 -5.36 7.62
C PRO A 31 7.63 -4.83 6.64
N THR A 32 8.07 -4.30 5.50
CA THR A 32 7.20 -3.73 4.47
C THR A 32 7.22 -4.55 3.19
N ILE A 33 6.04 -4.85 2.64
CA ILE A 33 5.88 -5.48 1.33
C ILE A 33 5.44 -4.40 0.33
N VAL A 34 6.31 -4.03 -0.61
CA VAL A 34 5.97 -3.04 -1.64
C VAL A 34 5.29 -3.71 -2.83
N LEU A 35 4.08 -3.28 -3.14
CA LEU A 35 3.34 -3.72 -4.34
C LEU A 35 3.51 -2.71 -5.47
N LEU A 36 3.89 -3.19 -6.65
CA LEU A 36 3.98 -2.41 -7.88
C LEU A 36 2.96 -2.93 -8.88
N HIS A 37 2.15 -2.04 -9.45
CA HIS A 37 1.25 -2.39 -10.55
C HIS A 37 1.93 -2.21 -11.91
N GLU A 38 1.34 -2.79 -12.96
CA GLU A 38 1.78 -2.57 -14.34
C GLU A 38 1.44 -1.17 -14.87
N GLY A 39 1.86 -0.82 -16.09
CA GLY A 39 1.83 0.55 -16.61
C GLY A 39 0.46 1.25 -16.59
N LEU A 40 -0.63 0.55 -16.92
CA LEU A 40 -2.01 1.11 -16.86
C LEU A 40 -2.70 0.88 -15.52
N GLY A 41 -1.95 0.42 -14.51
CA GLY A 41 -2.48 0.14 -13.19
C GLY A 41 -2.66 1.39 -12.31
N CYS A 42 -3.35 1.20 -11.18
CA CYS A 42 -3.41 2.15 -10.08
C CYS A 42 -3.70 1.43 -8.76
N VAL A 43 -3.62 2.14 -7.63
CA VAL A 43 -3.90 1.57 -6.30
C VAL A 43 -5.29 0.92 -6.23
N ALA A 44 -6.30 1.57 -6.83
CA ALA A 44 -7.68 1.12 -6.78
C ALA A 44 -7.92 -0.26 -7.42
N LEU A 45 -7.10 -0.65 -8.42
CA LEU A 45 -7.25 -1.94 -9.10
C LEU A 45 -6.94 -3.14 -8.19
N TRP A 46 -6.15 -2.93 -7.12
CA TRP A 46 -5.85 -3.97 -6.13
C TRP A 46 -7.03 -4.27 -5.18
N ARG A 47 -8.04 -3.40 -5.12
CA ARG A 47 -9.28 -3.57 -4.34
C ARG A 47 -9.04 -3.86 -2.84
N ASN A 48 -9.13 -5.14 -2.46
CA ASN A 48 -9.01 -5.61 -1.08
C ASN A 48 -7.71 -6.36 -0.82
N PHE A 49 -6.96 -6.70 -1.87
CA PHE A 49 -5.77 -7.51 -1.78
C PHE A 49 -4.71 -6.93 -0.81
N PRO A 50 -4.36 -5.63 -0.84
CA PRO A 50 -3.32 -5.10 0.04
C PRO A 50 -3.70 -5.20 1.53
N ALA A 51 -4.97 -4.92 1.85
CA ALA A 51 -5.49 -5.07 3.21
C ALA A 51 -5.52 -6.53 3.68
N GLN A 52 -5.88 -7.48 2.80
CA GLN A 52 -5.84 -8.90 3.10
C GLN A 52 -4.41 -9.40 3.29
N LEU A 53 -3.47 -8.91 2.48
CA LEU A 53 -2.06 -9.25 2.57
C LEU A 53 -1.47 -8.76 3.90
N ALA A 54 -1.68 -7.49 4.26
CA ALA A 54 -1.24 -6.94 5.54
C ALA A 54 -1.79 -7.74 6.73
N ALA A 55 -3.07 -8.11 6.70
CA ALA A 55 -3.69 -8.92 7.75
C ALA A 55 -3.12 -10.35 7.83
N ALA A 56 -2.78 -10.94 6.69
CA ALA A 56 -2.27 -12.32 6.63
C ALA A 56 -0.80 -12.43 7.03
N THR A 57 0.01 -11.39 6.77
CA THR A 57 1.46 -11.41 7.03
C THR A 57 1.87 -10.66 8.29
N GLY A 58 1.04 -9.74 8.78
CA GLY A 58 1.42 -8.79 9.83
C GLY A 58 2.41 -7.71 9.36
N CYS A 59 2.73 -7.66 8.06
CA CYS A 59 3.59 -6.64 7.48
C CYS A 59 2.82 -5.34 7.19
N GLY A 60 3.57 -4.23 7.11
CA GLY A 60 3.10 -3.06 6.37
C GLY A 60 3.04 -3.37 4.87
N VAL A 61 2.04 -2.88 4.16
CA VAL A 61 1.85 -3.07 2.71
C VAL A 61 1.58 -1.74 2.04
#